data_AF-A0AAD9JFL4-F1
#
_entry.id   AF-A0AAD9JFL4-F1
#
_cell.length_a   1.000
_cell.length_b   1.000
_cell.length_c   1.000
_cell.angle_alpha   90.00
_cell.angle_beta   90.00
_cell.angle_gamma   90.00
#
_symmetry.space_group_name_H-M   'P 1'
#
loop_
_entity.id
_entity.type
_entity.pdbx_description
1 polymer ?
#
loop_
_entity_poly.entity_id
_entity_poly.type
_entity_poly.pdbx_seq_one_letter_code
_entity_poly.pdbx_strand_id
1 'polypeptide(L)'
;MGVVVCVNIIISVFIYYVFCSGNVAYRKTASQVSYAWGDKFPADRAVDGNVDQWRSHEHCALPDRGQGKNAWWQVDLGGIFDILRVEIYSGNNKCKPRYFGWQCQFECQCRVGETCNDVTGKCPSDCPNKLWGVGCLLSSDNYYNDPRGINYMGKLAHATHHESGARTHVPCIPWIEQMNHNTFPDGGRTEAANYCRNPDNYTSTWCYYNSKLNWAYCKLDNIYCVTGRFDVNCKKECHCSGATEDCQKKNGGCQTECAPHFRGSICQGA
;
A
#
# COMPACT_ATOMS: atom_id res chain seq x y z
N MET A 1 47.61 -44.22 -10.07
CA MET A 1 46.43 -44.81 -9.40
C MET A 1 46.52 -44.45 -7.93
N GLY A 2 45.76 -43.46 -7.48
CA GLY A 2 45.60 -43.14 -6.06
C GLY A 2 44.18 -43.50 -5.66
N VAL A 3 44.04 -44.41 -4.70
CA VAL A 3 42.77 -44.85 -4.14
C VAL A 3 42.25 -43.75 -3.22
N VAL A 4 41.05 -43.26 -3.52
CA VAL A 4 40.30 -42.36 -2.63
C VAL A 4 39.75 -43.19 -1.48
N VAL A 5 40.09 -42.82 -0.25
CA VAL A 5 39.39 -43.31 0.95
C VAL A 5 38.59 -42.15 1.53
N CYS A 6 37.28 -42.21 1.35
CA CYS A 6 36.34 -41.31 1.99
C CYS A 6 36.21 -41.70 3.47
N VAL A 7 36.52 -40.78 4.37
CA VAL A 7 36.16 -40.90 5.78
C VAL A 7 34.99 -39.95 6.04
N ASN A 8 33.79 -40.53 6.19
CA ASN A 8 32.60 -39.85 6.70
C ASN A 8 32.70 -39.81 8.23
N ILE A 9 32.94 -38.63 8.81
CA ILE A 9 32.66 -38.38 10.22
C ILE A 9 31.38 -37.57 10.29
N ILE A 10 30.30 -38.24 10.68
CA ILE A 10 29.02 -37.63 11.07
C ILE A 10 29.22 -37.04 12.46
N ILE A 11 29.44 -35.74 12.56
CA ILE A 11 29.41 -35.03 13.84
C ILE A 11 27.94 -34.65 14.09
N SER A 12 27.23 -35.48 14.84
CA SER A 12 25.94 -35.10 15.43
C SER A 12 26.17 -34.19 16.64
N VAL A 13 26.29 -32.89 16.41
CA VAL A 13 26.07 -31.91 17.49
C VAL A 13 24.60 -31.51 17.47
N PHE A 14 23.86 -31.91 18.50
CA PHE A 14 22.56 -31.30 18.81
C PHE A 14 22.82 -29.88 19.32
N ILE A 15 22.94 -28.93 18.40
CA ILE A 15 22.82 -27.51 18.72
C ILE A 15 21.43 -27.11 18.28
N TYR A 16 20.63 -26.62 19.22
CA TYR A 16 19.31 -26.05 18.99
C TYR A 16 19.31 -25.25 17.67
N TYR A 17 18.48 -25.66 16.70
CA TYR A 17 18.20 -24.86 15.51
C TYR A 17 17.52 -23.58 15.97
N VAL A 18 18.31 -22.58 16.37
CA VAL A 18 17.91 -21.19 16.22
C VAL A 18 18.00 -20.96 14.72
N PHE A 19 16.90 -21.23 14.01
CA PHE A 19 16.70 -20.62 12.71
C PHE A 19 16.66 -19.12 12.96
N CYS A 20 17.82 -18.46 12.85
CA CYS A 20 17.88 -17.02 12.71
C CYS A 20 17.29 -16.73 11.33
N SER A 21 15.96 -16.73 11.25
CA SER A 21 15.17 -16.50 10.05
C SER A 21 15.20 -15.02 9.74
N GLY A 22 16.36 -14.54 9.31
CA GLY A 22 16.62 -13.13 9.05
C GLY A 22 17.42 -12.97 7.78
N ASN A 23 17.36 -11.77 7.21
CA ASN A 23 18.23 -11.41 6.10
C ASN A 23 19.69 -11.43 6.58
N VAL A 24 20.43 -12.50 6.26
CA VAL A 24 21.84 -12.68 6.66
C VAL A 24 22.78 -11.65 6.02
N ALA A 25 22.32 -10.95 4.98
CA ALA A 25 23.04 -9.85 4.35
C ALA A 25 22.77 -8.50 5.03
N TYR A 26 21.77 -8.36 5.91
CA TYR A 26 21.41 -7.08 6.53
C TYR A 26 22.60 -6.40 7.22
N ARG A 27 22.88 -5.15 6.80
CA ARG A 27 24.00 -4.31 7.24
C ARG A 27 25.38 -4.95 7.12
N LYS A 28 25.53 -5.96 6.26
CA LYS A 28 26.82 -6.54 5.91
C LYS A 28 27.58 -5.64 4.95
N THR A 29 28.89 -5.88 4.87
CA THR A 29 29.76 -5.12 3.97
C THR A 29 29.45 -5.51 2.53
N ALA A 30 28.99 -4.54 1.75
CA ALA A 30 28.70 -4.72 0.34
C ALA A 30 29.69 -3.93 -0.54
N SER A 31 29.90 -4.40 -1.75
CA SER A 31 30.72 -3.74 -2.76
C SER A 31 30.05 -3.86 -4.12
N GLN A 32 30.28 -2.89 -4.99
CA GLN A 32 29.74 -2.90 -6.35
C GLN A 32 30.78 -2.42 -7.35
N VAL A 33 30.56 -2.74 -8.62
CA VAL A 33 31.50 -2.48 -9.73
C VAL A 33 32.01 -1.03 -9.81
N SER A 34 31.18 -0.06 -9.44
CA SER A 34 31.47 1.38 -9.44
C SER A 34 30.37 2.11 -8.69
N TYR A 35 30.58 3.37 -8.31
CA TYR A 35 29.56 4.18 -7.63
C TYR A 35 29.11 5.33 -8.52
N ALA A 36 27.80 5.47 -8.68
CA ALA A 36 27.25 6.51 -9.54
C ALA A 36 27.24 7.88 -8.81
N TRP A 37 27.67 8.93 -9.51
CA TRP A 37 27.83 10.29 -8.95
C TRP A 37 28.74 10.34 -7.71
N GLY A 38 29.89 9.66 -7.79
CA GLY A 38 30.75 9.44 -6.62
C GLY A 38 30.09 8.46 -5.65
N ASP A 39 30.17 8.71 -4.34
CA ASP A 39 29.70 7.77 -3.32
C ASP A 39 28.22 7.97 -2.94
N LYS A 40 27.43 8.61 -3.80
CA LYS A 40 26.03 8.97 -3.51
C LYS A 40 25.10 7.75 -3.44
N PHE A 41 25.40 6.69 -4.17
CA PHE A 41 24.62 5.45 -4.22
C PHE A 41 25.51 4.25 -3.89
N PRO A 42 25.97 4.13 -2.62
CA PRO A 42 26.92 3.12 -2.23
C PRO A 42 26.27 1.73 -2.12
N ALA A 43 27.10 0.69 -2.12
CA ALA A 43 26.65 -0.70 -2.25
C ALA A 43 25.87 -1.21 -1.02
N ASP A 44 26.14 -0.65 0.15
CA ASP A 44 25.50 -0.99 1.43
C ASP A 44 24.01 -0.66 1.47
N ARG A 45 23.55 0.27 0.62
CA ARG A 45 22.12 0.55 0.43
C ARG A 45 21.31 -0.66 0.00
N ALA A 46 21.90 -1.62 -0.71
CA ALA A 46 21.21 -2.86 -1.09
C ALA A 46 20.93 -3.79 0.10
N VAL A 47 21.56 -3.56 1.25
CA VAL A 47 21.45 -4.40 2.44
C VAL A 47 21.08 -3.62 3.70
N ASP A 48 20.62 -2.38 3.57
CA ASP A 48 20.25 -1.52 4.71
C ASP A 48 18.82 -1.75 5.24
N GLY A 49 18.07 -2.66 4.59
CA GLY A 49 16.69 -3.01 4.92
C GLY A 49 15.64 -2.08 4.32
N ASN A 50 16.05 -1.03 3.59
CA ASN A 50 15.15 -0.15 2.88
C ASN A 50 14.92 -0.65 1.45
N VAL A 51 13.70 -1.10 1.16
CA VAL A 51 13.33 -1.60 -0.18
C VAL A 51 12.79 -0.51 -1.11
N ASP A 52 12.97 0.76 -0.76
CA ASP A 52 12.58 1.89 -1.59
C ASP A 52 13.34 1.90 -2.92
N GLN A 53 12.58 1.82 -4.00
CA GLN A 53 13.08 1.71 -5.37
C GLN A 53 13.29 3.08 -6.01
N TRP A 54 12.98 4.16 -5.28
CA TRP A 54 12.99 5.52 -5.80
C TRP A 54 14.37 6.17 -5.70
N ARG A 55 15.01 6.29 -6.85
CA ARG A 55 16.33 6.91 -6.98
C ARG A 55 16.46 8.29 -6.32
N SER A 56 15.42 9.14 -6.35
CA SER A 56 15.52 10.49 -5.76
C SER A 56 15.44 10.51 -4.23
N HIS A 57 15.15 9.38 -3.59
CA HIS A 57 15.25 9.24 -2.13
C HIS A 57 16.63 8.74 -1.70
N GLU A 58 17.53 8.44 -2.65
CA GLU A 58 18.94 8.14 -2.37
C GLU A 58 19.15 6.89 -1.49
N HIS A 59 18.23 5.92 -1.61
CA HIS A 59 18.23 4.65 -0.88
C HIS A 59 18.62 3.43 -1.72
N CYS A 60 18.94 3.59 -3.00
CA CYS A 60 19.32 2.48 -3.88
C CYS A 60 20.85 2.31 -3.99
N ALA A 61 21.32 1.08 -4.19
CA ALA A 61 22.68 0.83 -4.68
C ALA A 61 22.70 0.96 -6.21
N LEU A 62 23.52 1.86 -6.76
CA LEU A 62 23.56 2.11 -8.22
C LEU A 62 24.99 2.21 -8.75
N PRO A 63 25.39 1.34 -9.70
CA PRO A 63 26.66 1.49 -10.39
C PRO A 63 26.62 2.60 -11.46
N ASP A 64 27.78 3.11 -11.83
CA ASP A 64 27.91 4.09 -12.91
C ASP A 64 27.43 3.49 -14.25
N ARG A 65 26.72 4.29 -15.05
CA ARG A 65 26.14 3.89 -16.34
C ARG A 65 27.16 3.92 -17.49
N GLY A 66 28.35 4.45 -17.26
CA GLY A 66 29.39 4.56 -18.26
C GLY A 66 30.34 3.36 -18.28
N GLN A 67 30.64 2.88 -19.49
CA GLN A 67 31.83 2.09 -19.86
C GLN A 67 31.77 0.56 -19.80
N GLY A 68 30.84 -0.09 -20.49
CA GLY A 68 31.04 -1.47 -20.99
C GLY A 68 31.47 -2.54 -19.96
N LYS A 69 31.25 -2.28 -18.66
CA LYS A 69 31.58 -3.16 -17.55
C LYS A 69 30.33 -3.98 -17.25
N ASN A 70 30.50 -5.30 -17.12
CA ASN A 70 29.44 -6.15 -16.59
C ASN A 70 29.11 -5.67 -15.16
N ALA A 71 27.87 -5.23 -14.95
CA ALA A 71 27.43 -4.73 -13.67
C ALA A 71 27.46 -5.87 -12.64
N TRP A 72 28.14 -5.65 -11.50
CA TRP A 72 28.15 -6.59 -10.38
C TRP A 72 27.99 -5.86 -9.05
N TRP A 73 27.40 -6.59 -8.11
CA TRP A 73 27.27 -6.25 -6.71
C TRP A 73 27.55 -7.53 -5.90
N GLN A 74 28.23 -7.39 -4.77
CA GLN A 74 28.56 -8.50 -3.87
C GLN A 74 28.41 -8.07 -2.42
N VAL A 75 28.16 -9.04 -1.54
CA VAL A 75 28.12 -8.85 -0.09
C VAL A 75 28.97 -9.90 0.61
N ASP A 76 29.78 -9.45 1.57
CA ASP A 76 30.51 -10.32 2.48
C ASP A 76 29.63 -10.64 3.70
N LEU A 77 29.15 -11.87 3.77
CA LEU A 77 28.28 -12.32 4.87
C LEU A 77 29.05 -12.51 6.20
N GLY A 78 30.38 -12.59 6.16
CA GLY A 78 31.23 -12.82 7.33
C GLY A 78 31.19 -14.25 7.89
N GLY A 79 30.67 -15.21 7.11
CA GLY A 79 30.53 -16.61 7.50
C GLY A 79 29.92 -17.47 6.39
N ILE A 80 29.89 -18.78 6.62
CA ILE A 80 29.22 -19.73 5.74
C ILE A 80 27.75 -19.83 6.19
N PHE A 81 26.83 -19.58 5.27
CA PHE A 81 25.39 -19.64 5.52
C PHE A 81 24.71 -20.47 4.44
N ASP A 82 23.72 -21.25 4.83
CA ASP A 82 22.79 -21.87 3.89
C ASP A 82 21.80 -20.81 3.40
N ILE A 83 22.04 -20.32 2.18
CA ILE A 83 21.20 -19.29 1.57
C ILE A 83 19.97 -19.92 0.95
N LEU A 84 18.81 -19.65 1.57
CA LEU A 84 17.53 -20.14 1.06
C LEU A 84 17.06 -19.39 -0.19
N ARG A 85 17.25 -18.08 -0.25
CA ARG A 85 16.86 -17.22 -1.39
C ARG A 85 17.63 -15.89 -1.41
N VAL A 86 17.72 -15.28 -2.60
CA VAL A 86 18.24 -13.92 -2.82
C VAL A 86 17.12 -13.09 -3.47
N GLU A 87 16.83 -11.90 -2.92
CA GLU A 87 15.79 -10.99 -3.41
C GLU A 87 16.41 -9.67 -3.86
N ILE A 88 16.06 -9.20 -5.06
CA ILE A 88 16.62 -7.97 -5.66
C ILE A 88 15.47 -7.04 -6.06
N TYR A 89 15.48 -5.81 -5.53
CA TYR A 89 14.50 -4.76 -5.85
C TYR A 89 15.14 -3.76 -6.84
N SER A 90 14.66 -3.71 -8.09
CA SER A 90 15.22 -2.84 -9.13
C SER A 90 14.18 -1.83 -9.64
N GLY A 91 14.56 -0.55 -9.70
CA GLY A 91 13.66 0.58 -9.96
C GLY A 91 13.18 0.77 -11.41
N ASN A 92 12.76 -0.30 -12.09
CA ASN A 92 12.28 -0.25 -13.48
C ASN A 92 10.76 -0.18 -13.65
N ASN A 93 9.96 -0.19 -12.58
CA ASN A 93 8.51 -0.05 -12.70
C ASN A 93 8.08 1.43 -12.72
N LYS A 94 8.61 2.20 -13.68
CA LYS A 94 7.99 3.47 -14.03
C LYS A 94 6.71 3.16 -14.78
N CYS A 95 5.59 3.36 -14.13
CA CYS A 95 4.31 3.27 -14.80
C CYS A 95 4.22 4.32 -15.90
N LYS A 96 3.44 4.03 -16.95
CA LYS A 96 3.06 5.05 -17.92
C LYS A 96 2.40 6.22 -17.19
N PRO A 97 2.51 7.46 -17.68
CA PRO A 97 1.81 8.59 -17.05
C PRO A 97 0.35 8.25 -16.79
N ARG A 98 -0.14 8.60 -15.59
CA ARG A 98 -1.46 8.26 -15.02
C ARG A 98 -1.66 6.83 -14.53
N TYR A 99 -0.70 5.93 -14.73
CA TYR A 99 -0.78 4.58 -14.16
C TYR A 99 0.03 4.48 -12.87
N PHE A 100 -0.41 3.63 -11.95
CA PHE A 100 0.27 3.42 -10.67
C PHE A 100 -0.02 2.05 -10.03
N GLY A 101 0.71 1.75 -8.95
CA GLY A 101 0.54 0.57 -8.10
C GLY A 101 1.17 -0.70 -8.67
N TRP A 102 0.92 -1.84 -8.03
CA TRP A 102 1.48 -3.13 -8.44
C TRP A 102 1.19 -3.42 -9.93
N GLN A 103 2.25 -3.71 -10.68
CA GLN A 103 2.21 -3.94 -12.14
C GLN A 103 1.59 -2.80 -12.98
N CYS A 104 1.50 -1.58 -12.43
CA CYS A 104 0.92 -0.42 -13.12
C CYS A 104 -0.51 -0.62 -13.61
N GLN A 105 -1.29 -1.41 -12.87
CA GLN A 105 -2.64 -1.83 -13.26
C GLN A 105 -3.71 -0.73 -13.05
N PHE A 106 -3.45 0.30 -12.24
CA PHE A 106 -4.45 1.30 -11.88
C PHE A 106 -4.23 2.62 -12.62
N GLU A 107 -5.27 3.16 -13.25
CA GLU A 107 -5.25 4.50 -13.84
C GLU A 107 -5.82 5.54 -12.87
N CYS A 108 -5.00 6.48 -12.40
CA CYS A 108 -5.42 7.53 -11.48
C CYS A 108 -6.29 8.59 -12.15
N GLN A 109 -7.24 9.14 -11.39
CA GLN A 109 -8.22 10.13 -11.85
C GLN A 109 -7.87 11.55 -11.35
N CYS A 110 -6.62 11.97 -11.53
CA CYS A 110 -6.18 13.32 -11.16
C CYS A 110 -6.78 14.39 -12.07
N ARG A 111 -6.59 15.67 -11.73
CA ARG A 111 -7.06 16.77 -12.57
C ARG A 111 -6.36 16.75 -13.94
N VAL A 112 -6.99 17.38 -14.93
CA VAL A 112 -6.44 17.46 -16.29
C VAL A 112 -5.06 18.09 -16.26
N GLY A 113 -4.08 17.42 -16.86
CA GLY A 113 -2.68 17.85 -16.90
C GLY A 113 -1.82 17.34 -15.74
N GLU A 114 -2.41 16.75 -14.71
CA GLU A 114 -1.66 16.19 -13.58
C GLU A 114 -1.22 14.74 -13.84
N THR A 115 -0.07 14.39 -13.27
CA THR A 115 0.44 13.01 -13.21
C THR A 115 0.48 12.58 -11.75
N CYS A 116 -0.13 11.45 -11.42
CA CYS A 116 -0.03 10.87 -10.08
C CYS A 116 1.34 10.26 -9.83
N ASN A 117 1.69 10.10 -8.56
CA ASN A 117 2.78 9.23 -8.15
C ASN A 117 2.49 7.79 -8.62
N ASP A 118 3.46 7.16 -9.28
CA ASP A 118 3.37 5.84 -9.91
C ASP A 118 3.39 4.67 -8.90
N VAL A 119 3.77 4.91 -7.65
CA VAL A 119 3.68 3.92 -6.57
C VAL A 119 2.37 4.07 -5.80
N THR A 120 2.09 5.27 -5.30
CA THR A 120 1.01 5.55 -4.35
C THR A 120 -0.29 6.03 -5.00
N GLY A 121 -0.26 6.44 -6.28
CA GLY A 121 -1.40 7.04 -6.97
C GLY A 121 -1.78 8.44 -6.49
N LYS A 122 -1.00 9.05 -5.58
CA LYS A 122 -1.34 10.37 -5.03
C LYS A 122 -1.29 11.45 -6.12
N CYS A 123 -2.35 12.25 -6.19
CA CYS A 123 -2.45 13.40 -7.10
C CYS A 123 -1.83 14.67 -6.46
N PRO A 124 -1.23 15.57 -7.26
CA PRO A 124 -0.66 16.83 -6.76
C PRO A 124 -1.68 17.76 -6.07
N SER A 125 -2.85 18.01 -6.70
CA SER A 125 -3.86 18.96 -6.19
C SER A 125 -5.07 18.28 -5.55
N ASP A 126 -4.83 17.14 -4.89
CA ASP A 126 -5.87 16.23 -4.39
C ASP A 126 -6.87 15.77 -5.46
N CYS A 127 -7.84 14.96 -5.06
CA CYS A 127 -8.82 14.40 -5.98
C CYS A 127 -9.81 15.45 -6.51
N PRO A 128 -10.10 15.44 -7.82
CA PRO A 128 -11.11 16.29 -8.40
C PRO A 128 -12.52 15.83 -8.04
N ASN A 129 -13.48 16.76 -8.15
CA ASN A 129 -14.92 16.48 -8.05
C ASN A 129 -15.28 15.73 -6.76
N LYS A 130 -16.16 14.73 -6.87
CA LYS A 130 -16.60 13.85 -5.78
C LYS A 130 -15.67 12.63 -5.60
N LEU A 131 -14.44 12.65 -6.09
CA LEU A 131 -13.52 11.51 -5.96
C LEU A 131 -12.64 11.64 -4.71
N TRP A 132 -12.20 10.50 -4.19
CA TRP A 132 -11.31 10.41 -3.03
C TRP A 132 -10.53 9.09 -3.03
N GLY A 133 -9.69 8.91 -2.00
CA GLY A 133 -8.90 7.70 -1.80
C GLY A 133 -7.71 7.57 -2.75
N VAL A 134 -7.11 6.38 -2.74
CA VAL A 134 -5.92 6.07 -3.53
C VAL A 134 -6.21 6.22 -5.02
N GLY A 135 -5.39 6.99 -5.74
CA GLY A 135 -5.56 7.23 -7.19
C GLY A 135 -6.82 8.00 -7.57
N CYS A 136 -7.56 8.57 -6.60
CA CYS A 136 -8.88 9.16 -6.83
C CYS A 136 -9.87 8.17 -7.46
N LEU A 137 -9.77 6.90 -7.07
CA LEU A 137 -10.59 5.82 -7.61
C LEU A 137 -11.95 5.66 -6.89
N LEU A 138 -12.12 6.30 -5.74
CA LEU A 138 -13.31 6.12 -4.90
C LEU A 138 -14.28 7.27 -5.10
N SER A 139 -15.56 6.95 -5.35
CA SER A 139 -16.64 7.93 -5.39
C SER A 139 -17.07 8.30 -3.97
N SER A 140 -17.37 9.57 -3.74
CA SER A 140 -17.96 10.03 -2.48
C SER A 140 -19.40 9.54 -2.31
N ASP A 141 -20.04 9.00 -3.33
CA ASP A 141 -21.41 8.49 -3.23
C ASP A 141 -21.46 7.02 -2.73
N ASN A 142 -20.32 6.40 -2.36
CA ASN A 142 -20.25 5.00 -1.89
C ASN A 142 -19.33 4.77 -0.68
N TYR A 143 -19.60 3.69 0.06
CA TYR A 143 -18.64 3.03 0.94
C TYR A 143 -17.88 1.93 0.18
N TYR A 144 -16.65 1.66 0.61
CA TYR A 144 -15.81 0.64 -0.02
C TYR A 144 -15.34 -0.37 1.02
N ASN A 145 -15.87 -1.59 0.96
CA ASN A 145 -15.60 -2.63 1.96
C ASN A 145 -15.82 -2.17 3.41
N ASP A 146 -16.74 -1.23 3.62
CA ASP A 146 -17.03 -0.63 4.93
C ASP A 146 -18.55 -0.54 5.14
N PRO A 147 -19.20 -1.65 5.54
CA PRO A 147 -20.66 -1.75 5.56
C PRO A 147 -21.37 -0.71 6.44
N ARG A 148 -20.67 -0.10 7.38
CA ARG A 148 -21.22 0.93 8.29
C ARG A 148 -20.65 2.33 8.03
N GLY A 149 -19.72 2.48 7.08
CA GLY A 149 -19.09 3.75 6.76
C GLY A 149 -18.31 4.38 7.92
N ILE A 150 -17.76 3.57 8.84
CA ILE A 150 -17.00 4.06 10.00
C ILE A 150 -15.71 4.76 9.55
N ASN A 151 -15.11 4.23 8.49
CA ASN A 151 -13.86 4.70 7.91
C ASN A 151 -14.09 5.57 6.68
N TYR A 152 -15.35 5.88 6.34
CA TYR A 152 -15.68 6.66 5.16
C TYR A 152 -15.07 8.07 5.25
N MET A 153 -14.26 8.43 4.26
CA MET A 153 -13.59 9.73 4.15
C MET A 153 -13.97 10.47 2.86
N GLY A 154 -15.08 10.08 2.22
CA GLY A 154 -15.58 10.79 1.04
C GLY A 154 -16.11 12.18 1.39
N LYS A 155 -16.39 12.98 0.35
CA LYS A 155 -16.77 14.39 0.48
C LYS A 155 -18.28 14.64 0.32
N LEU A 156 -19.13 13.64 0.60
CA LEU A 156 -20.57 13.83 0.58
C LEU A 156 -20.98 14.76 1.74
N ALA A 157 -21.69 15.85 1.43
CA ALA A 157 -22.11 16.86 2.40
C ALA A 157 -23.62 17.13 2.36
N HIS A 158 -24.42 16.09 2.07
CA HIS A 158 -25.87 16.14 2.19
C HIS A 158 -26.44 14.82 2.70
N ALA A 159 -27.56 14.90 3.42
CA ALA A 159 -28.29 13.77 3.97
C ALA A 159 -29.69 13.67 3.35
N THR A 160 -30.36 12.53 3.56
CA THR A 160 -31.76 12.32 3.16
C THR A 160 -32.67 12.48 4.37
N HIS A 161 -33.44 13.56 4.41
CA HIS A 161 -34.49 13.75 5.40
C HIS A 161 -35.79 13.12 4.90
N HIS A 162 -36.51 12.45 5.81
CA HIS A 162 -37.78 11.80 5.54
C HIS A 162 -38.87 12.47 6.37
N GLU A 163 -39.79 13.16 5.71
CA GLU A 163 -40.92 13.84 6.37
C GLU A 163 -42.18 13.67 5.54
N SER A 164 -43.27 13.26 6.19
CA SER A 164 -44.59 13.13 5.56
C SER A 164 -44.59 12.30 4.26
N GLY A 165 -43.74 11.27 4.18
CA GLY A 165 -43.59 10.39 3.01
C GLY A 165 -42.71 10.94 1.88
N ALA A 166 -42.28 12.20 1.96
CA ALA A 166 -41.34 12.80 1.01
C ALA A 166 -39.88 12.56 1.43
N ARG A 167 -39.00 12.33 0.44
CA ARG A 167 -37.55 12.27 0.62
C ARG A 167 -36.94 13.55 0.10
N THR A 168 -36.27 14.30 0.98
CA THR A 168 -35.63 15.57 0.61
C THR A 168 -34.15 15.53 0.95
N HIS A 169 -33.30 15.96 0.01
CA HIS A 169 -31.88 16.16 0.31
C HIS A 169 -31.70 17.43 1.13
N VAL A 170 -31.05 17.31 2.27
CA VAL A 170 -30.74 18.42 3.17
C VAL A 170 -29.22 18.60 3.26
N PRO A 171 -28.70 19.83 3.18
CA PRO A 171 -27.27 20.09 3.28
C PRO A 171 -26.77 19.82 4.70
N CYS A 172 -25.60 19.21 4.81
CA CYS A 172 -24.95 19.00 6.10
C CYS A 172 -24.33 20.30 6.63
N ILE A 173 -24.37 20.48 7.95
CA ILE A 173 -23.66 21.56 8.66
C ILE A 173 -22.39 21.01 9.32
N PRO A 174 -21.43 21.88 9.70
CA PRO A 174 -20.19 21.46 10.34
C PRO A 174 -20.40 20.66 11.63
N TRP A 175 -19.49 19.73 11.90
CA TRP A 175 -19.50 18.93 13.13
C TRP A 175 -19.29 19.80 14.37
N ILE A 176 -20.02 19.48 15.44
CA ILE A 176 -20.01 20.25 16.69
C ILE A 176 -18.83 19.89 17.60
N GLU A 177 -18.44 20.83 18.48
CA GLU A 177 -17.27 20.67 19.35
C GLU A 177 -17.41 19.56 20.40
N GLN A 178 -18.65 19.22 20.79
CA GLN A 178 -18.95 18.17 21.76
C GLN A 178 -18.64 16.77 21.21
N MET A 179 -18.52 16.62 19.89
CA MET A 179 -18.15 15.35 19.28
C MET A 179 -16.69 15.02 19.60
N ASN A 180 -16.44 13.75 19.92
CA ASN A 180 -15.09 13.26 20.18
C ASN A 180 -14.24 13.41 18.92
N HIS A 181 -13.21 14.25 19.00
CA HIS A 181 -12.30 14.53 17.88
C HIS A 181 -11.66 13.27 17.29
N ASN A 182 -11.34 12.29 18.14
CA ASN A 182 -10.54 11.13 17.76
C ASN A 182 -11.35 10.03 17.08
N THR A 183 -12.67 10.18 16.98
CA THR A 183 -13.53 9.18 16.32
C THR A 183 -13.77 9.48 14.84
N PHE A 184 -13.22 10.59 14.33
CA PHE A 184 -13.26 10.94 12.92
C PHE A 184 -12.10 10.30 12.15
N PRO A 185 -12.36 9.61 11.03
CA PRO A 185 -11.31 8.99 10.22
C PRO A 185 -10.40 10.02 9.53
N ASP A 186 -10.82 11.28 9.46
CA ASP A 186 -10.08 12.41 8.90
C ASP A 186 -8.95 12.91 9.81
N GLY A 187 -8.87 12.41 11.04
CA GLY A 187 -7.94 12.90 12.06
C GLY A 187 -8.55 13.95 12.98
N GLY A 188 -9.77 14.42 12.69
CA GLY A 188 -10.49 15.37 13.53
C GLY A 188 -11.81 15.85 12.95
N ARG A 189 -12.61 16.51 13.80
CA ARG A 189 -13.93 17.07 13.41
C ARG A 189 -13.80 18.27 12.46
N THR A 190 -12.69 19.01 12.57
CA THR A 190 -12.42 20.18 11.71
C THR A 190 -12.08 19.73 10.29
N GLU A 191 -11.26 18.67 10.18
CA GLU A 191 -10.85 18.04 8.94
C GLU A 191 -12.03 17.33 8.26
N ALA A 192 -12.93 16.75 9.05
CA ALA A 192 -14.20 16.20 8.56
C ALA A 192 -15.17 17.27 8.04
N ALA A 193 -14.93 18.56 8.34
CA ALA A 193 -15.72 19.70 7.89
C ALA A 193 -17.23 19.51 8.17
N ASN A 194 -18.04 19.43 7.11
CA ASN A 194 -19.47 19.08 7.15
C ASN A 194 -19.77 17.80 6.36
N TYR A 195 -18.76 16.95 6.12
CA TYR A 195 -18.96 15.71 5.39
C TYR A 195 -19.64 14.66 6.25
N CYS A 196 -20.43 13.80 5.62
CA CYS A 196 -21.07 12.64 6.23
C CYS A 196 -20.05 11.72 6.91
N ARG A 197 -20.24 11.39 8.19
CA ARG A 197 -19.34 10.50 8.95
C ARG A 197 -20.15 9.61 9.89
N ASN A 198 -19.51 8.57 10.41
CA ASN A 198 -20.09 7.68 11.44
C ASN A 198 -19.15 7.61 12.67
N PRO A 199 -18.94 8.75 13.36
CA PRO A 199 -18.01 8.85 14.50
C PRO A 199 -18.47 8.11 15.76
N ASP A 200 -19.73 7.69 15.81
CA ASP A 200 -20.39 7.02 16.94
C ASP A 200 -20.65 5.52 16.67
N ASN A 201 -20.15 4.99 15.55
CA ASN A 201 -20.25 3.57 15.20
C ASN A 201 -21.71 3.08 15.11
N TYR A 202 -22.60 3.95 14.65
CA TYR A 202 -24.00 3.68 14.43
C TYR A 202 -24.22 2.83 13.16
N THR A 203 -25.42 2.85 12.58
CA THR A 203 -25.81 1.99 11.46
C THR A 203 -25.22 2.43 10.12
N SER A 204 -25.05 3.73 9.89
CA SER A 204 -24.56 4.34 8.65
C SER A 204 -24.03 5.74 8.93
N THR A 205 -23.32 6.34 7.98
CA THR A 205 -22.94 7.75 8.10
C THR A 205 -24.15 8.66 8.13
N TRP A 206 -23.98 9.76 8.84
CA TRP A 206 -25.00 10.78 9.04
C TRP A 206 -24.33 12.15 9.14
N CYS A 207 -25.14 13.19 9.22
CA CYS A 207 -24.69 14.53 9.55
C CYS A 207 -25.82 15.33 10.21
N TYR A 208 -25.45 16.42 10.89
CA TYR A 208 -26.40 17.45 11.29
C TYR A 208 -26.81 18.28 10.07
N TYR A 209 -28.06 18.75 10.02
CA TYR A 209 -28.56 19.54 8.89
C TYR A 209 -29.21 20.89 9.28
N ASN A 210 -29.32 21.21 10.56
CA ASN A 210 -29.85 22.49 11.02
C ASN A 210 -29.26 22.95 12.36
N SER A 211 -29.50 24.22 12.72
CA SER A 211 -28.99 24.85 13.95
C SER A 211 -29.56 24.26 15.24
N LYS A 212 -30.66 23.49 15.17
CA LYS A 212 -31.21 22.75 16.32
C LYS A 212 -30.52 21.40 16.52
N LEU A 213 -29.50 21.09 15.72
CA LEU A 213 -28.76 19.84 15.73
C LEU A 213 -29.65 18.62 15.42
N ASN A 214 -30.65 18.80 14.56
CA ASN A 214 -31.30 17.65 13.95
C ASN A 214 -30.32 16.97 12.99
N TRP A 215 -30.38 15.65 12.94
CA TRP A 215 -29.51 14.82 12.11
C TRP A 215 -30.33 13.97 11.14
N ALA A 216 -29.69 13.57 10.04
CA ALA A 216 -30.26 12.67 9.05
C ALA A 216 -29.16 11.76 8.47
N TYR A 217 -29.56 10.58 7.98
CA TYR A 217 -28.63 9.65 7.35
C TYR A 217 -28.18 10.13 5.98
N CYS A 218 -26.92 9.86 5.68
CA CYS A 218 -26.39 10.01 4.34
C CYS A 218 -26.66 8.74 3.53
N LYS A 219 -27.22 8.90 2.33
CA LYS A 219 -27.56 7.79 1.45
C LYS A 219 -26.32 7.41 0.63
N LEU A 220 -25.70 6.32 1.02
CA LEU A 220 -24.49 5.77 0.41
C LEU A 220 -24.66 4.26 0.27
N ASP A 221 -24.17 3.69 -0.84
CA ASP A 221 -24.18 2.25 -1.06
C ASP A 221 -22.83 1.65 -0.66
N ASN A 222 -22.83 0.50 0.02
CA ASN A 222 -21.59 -0.24 0.28
C ASN A 222 -21.25 -1.13 -0.92
N ILE A 223 -20.13 -0.85 -1.56
CA ILE A 223 -19.65 -1.58 -2.73
C ILE A 223 -18.28 -2.20 -2.48
N TYR A 224 -17.93 -3.16 -3.34
CA TYR A 224 -16.59 -3.72 -3.35
C TYR A 224 -15.61 -2.82 -4.09
N CYS A 225 -14.33 -2.95 -3.72
CA CYS A 225 -13.23 -2.27 -4.39
C CYS A 225 -13.13 -2.61 -5.88
N VAL A 226 -12.45 -1.71 -6.60
CA VAL A 226 -11.97 -1.99 -7.96
C VAL A 226 -11.13 -3.27 -7.95
N THR A 227 -11.22 -4.02 -9.05
CA THR A 227 -10.38 -5.20 -9.26
C THR A 227 -8.90 -4.86 -9.02
N GLY A 228 -8.17 -5.75 -8.36
CA GLY A 228 -6.77 -5.51 -7.96
C GLY A 228 -6.61 -4.83 -6.60
N ARG A 229 -7.69 -4.37 -5.93
CA ARG A 229 -7.64 -3.80 -4.58
C ARG A 229 -8.66 -4.44 -3.64
N PHE A 230 -8.33 -4.42 -2.36
CA PHE A 230 -9.19 -4.92 -1.29
C PHE A 230 -8.96 -4.15 0.02
N ASP A 231 -9.57 -4.62 1.10
CA ASP A 231 -9.60 -3.99 2.43
C ASP A 231 -10.48 -2.74 2.47
N VAL A 232 -10.70 -2.21 3.67
CA VAL A 232 -11.47 -1.00 3.92
C VAL A 232 -10.88 0.17 3.13
N ASN A 233 -11.72 0.88 2.39
CA ASN A 233 -11.35 1.98 1.51
C ASN A 233 -10.30 1.60 0.45
N CYS A 234 -10.22 0.32 0.07
CA CYS A 234 -9.34 -0.17 -0.99
C CYS A 234 -7.84 0.13 -0.74
N LYS A 235 -7.44 0.15 0.53
CA LYS A 235 -6.10 0.52 0.97
C LYS A 235 -5.04 -0.51 0.60
N LYS A 236 -5.41 -1.76 0.34
CA LYS A 236 -4.47 -2.85 -0.01
C LYS A 236 -4.58 -3.25 -1.47
N GLU A 237 -3.45 -3.74 -2.00
CA GLU A 237 -3.30 -4.19 -3.38
C GLU A 237 -3.20 -5.72 -3.43
N CYS A 238 -3.83 -6.32 -4.44
CA CYS A 238 -3.71 -7.75 -4.71
C CYS A 238 -2.30 -8.09 -5.20
N HIS A 239 -1.72 -9.17 -4.68
CA HIS A 239 -0.41 -9.68 -5.12
C HIS A 239 -0.49 -11.18 -5.44
N CYS A 240 -1.37 -11.54 -6.35
CA CYS A 240 -1.54 -12.92 -6.82
C CYS A 240 -0.55 -13.24 -7.93
N SER A 241 -0.13 -14.51 -8.02
CA SER A 241 0.84 -14.95 -9.02
C SER A 241 0.24 -15.04 -10.43
N GLY A 242 -1.06 -15.37 -10.54
CA GLY A 242 -1.74 -15.43 -11.82
C GLY A 242 -1.84 -14.06 -12.47
N ALA A 243 -1.28 -13.89 -13.68
CA ALA A 243 -1.28 -12.62 -14.41
C ALA A 243 -2.69 -12.07 -14.73
N THR A 244 -3.71 -12.92 -14.67
CA THR A 244 -5.13 -12.57 -14.87
C THR A 244 -5.98 -12.93 -13.64
N GLU A 245 -5.34 -13.27 -12.53
CA GLU A 245 -6.04 -13.69 -11.33
C GLU A 245 -6.32 -12.50 -10.43
N ASP A 246 -7.60 -12.23 -10.23
CA ASP A 246 -8.05 -11.22 -9.30
C ASP A 246 -8.13 -11.79 -7.88
N CYS A 247 -7.55 -11.07 -6.91
CA CYS A 247 -7.74 -11.46 -5.52
C CYS A 247 -9.20 -11.25 -5.07
N GLN A 248 -9.61 -12.03 -4.09
CA GLN A 248 -10.94 -11.92 -3.50
C GLN A 248 -11.17 -10.52 -2.90
N LYS A 249 -12.16 -9.78 -3.41
CA LYS A 249 -12.41 -8.37 -3.05
C LYS A 249 -12.61 -8.07 -1.56
N LYS A 250 -13.01 -9.07 -0.77
CA LYS A 250 -13.32 -8.93 0.67
C LYS A 250 -12.10 -9.15 1.56
N ASN A 251 -11.27 -10.13 1.28
CA ASN A 251 -10.18 -10.55 2.17
C ASN A 251 -8.79 -10.50 1.51
N GLY A 252 -8.71 -10.29 0.19
CA GLY A 252 -7.44 -10.22 -0.54
C GLY A 252 -6.79 -11.57 -0.86
N GLY A 253 -7.47 -12.68 -0.58
CA GLY A 253 -6.94 -14.02 -0.85
C GLY A 253 -6.84 -14.30 -2.35
N CYS A 254 -5.77 -15.00 -2.74
CA CYS A 254 -5.59 -15.55 -4.08
C CYS A 254 -6.17 -16.97 -4.14
N GLN A 255 -6.74 -17.35 -5.29
CA GLN A 255 -7.11 -18.73 -5.63
C GLN A 255 -5.87 -19.60 -5.88
N THR A 256 -4.84 -19.03 -6.48
CA THR A 256 -3.54 -19.70 -6.67
C THR A 256 -2.59 -19.35 -5.51
N GLU A 257 -1.31 -19.23 -5.80
CA GLU A 257 -0.30 -18.77 -4.85
C GLU A 257 -0.04 -17.26 -4.98
N CYS A 258 0.61 -16.72 -3.95
CA CYS A 258 1.07 -15.34 -3.96
C CYS A 258 2.13 -15.14 -5.04
N ALA A 259 2.16 -13.94 -5.61
CA ALA A 259 3.27 -13.53 -6.46
C ALA A 259 4.61 -13.69 -5.71
N PRO A 260 5.73 -13.91 -6.41
CA PRO A 260 7.04 -13.96 -5.80
C PRO A 260 7.26 -12.79 -4.84
N HIS A 261 7.86 -13.05 -3.68
CA HIS A 261 8.09 -12.09 -2.58
C HIS A 261 6.87 -11.72 -1.73
N PHE A 262 5.69 -12.25 -2.05
CA PHE A 262 4.51 -12.12 -1.21
C PHE A 262 4.17 -13.45 -0.53
N ARG A 263 3.73 -13.37 0.72
CA ARG A 263 3.45 -14.52 1.58
C ARG A 263 2.19 -14.29 2.42
N GLY A 264 1.72 -15.38 3.01
CA GLY A 264 0.53 -15.40 3.86
C GLY A 264 -0.76 -15.57 3.06
N SER A 265 -1.87 -15.76 3.78
CA SER A 265 -3.17 -16.11 3.19
C SER A 265 -3.79 -15.02 2.29
N ILE A 266 -3.24 -13.81 2.31
CA ILE A 266 -3.73 -12.64 1.56
C ILE A 266 -2.60 -11.95 0.77
N CYS A 267 -1.43 -12.59 0.68
CA CYS A 267 -0.30 -12.12 -0.12
C CYS A 267 0.16 -10.68 0.22
N GLN A 268 0.20 -10.35 1.51
CA GLN A 268 0.67 -9.05 2.00
C GLN A 268 1.95 -9.15 2.86
N GLY A 269 2.39 -10.36 3.22
CA GLY A 269 3.62 -10.56 3.98
C GLY A 269 4.84 -10.55 3.06
N ALA A 270 5.95 -9.96 3.52
CA ALA A 270 7.27 -10.04 2.90
C ALA A 270 8.12 -11.15 3.56
#